data_AF-A0A5C9BI30-F1
#
_entry.id   AF-A0A5C9BI30-F1
#
_cell.length_a   1.000
_cell.length_b   1.000
_cell.length_c   1.000
_cell.angle_alpha   90.00
_cell.angle_beta   90.00
_cell.angle_gamma   90.00
#
_symmetry.space_group_name_H-M   'P 1'
#
loop_
_entity.id
_entity.type
_entity.pdbx_description
1 polymer ?
#
loop_
_entity_poly.entity_id
_entity_poly.type
_entity_poly.pdbx_seq_one_letter_code
_entity_poly.pdbx_strand_id
1 'polypeptide(L)'
;MSLNPPPDISPAENRDPVRKQSTPPSYFETVDVLRGFAALSVVVYHVIELFDWKSFPSAGPLLWFRAGWMGVDLFFVISGFVIGLSAFAEIDKRGAWNFQGAFFSRRVARIVPLHYLTMFVFVVFISPELLFTNFWTNFGSHLLFVHNLNVNLHGAINGSNWSLATEMQFYVLMLLVAPWIRTGRWWAIAAVFIGTAWAWRYGVTLFVQQSSQLGPFPVFVAATQLPGMLDEFVAGLLLARLVRSELGKKLLGGGYLFKSFSWRWQ
;
A
#
# COMPACT_ATOMS: atom_id res chain seq x y z
N MET A 1 -54.54 51.71 -39.37
CA MET A 1 -55.19 50.44 -38.99
C MET A 1 -54.56 49.34 -39.85
N SER A 2 -53.50 48.73 -39.33
CA SER A 2 -52.71 47.66 -39.97
C SER A 2 -52.47 46.66 -38.85
N LEU A 3 -53.04 45.47 -39.00
CA LEU A 3 -53.04 44.40 -38.02
C LEU A 3 -51.66 43.73 -38.02
N ASN A 4 -50.95 43.75 -36.89
CA ASN A 4 -49.76 42.94 -36.70
C ASN A 4 -50.14 41.45 -36.70
N PRO A 5 -49.38 40.57 -37.37
CA PRO A 5 -49.59 39.12 -37.24
C PRO A 5 -49.22 38.62 -35.84
N PRO A 6 -49.84 37.53 -35.36
CA PRO A 6 -49.58 36.98 -34.03
C PRO A 6 -48.13 36.46 -33.90
N PRO A 7 -47.57 36.45 -32.69
CA PRO A 7 -46.21 35.96 -32.45
C PRO A 7 -46.10 34.46 -32.71
N ASP A 8 -45.02 34.07 -33.38
CA ASP A 8 -44.62 32.69 -33.66
C ASP A 8 -44.36 31.94 -32.35
N ILE A 9 -45.20 30.93 -32.05
CA ILE A 9 -45.08 30.06 -30.89
C ILE A 9 -44.32 28.80 -31.33
N SER A 10 -43.02 28.95 -31.60
CA SER A 10 -42.14 27.80 -31.75
C SER A 10 -41.89 27.17 -30.37
N PRO A 11 -42.08 25.84 -30.20
CA PRO A 11 -41.98 25.19 -28.91
C PRO A 11 -40.55 25.28 -28.35
N ALA A 12 -40.48 25.60 -27.06
CA ALA A 12 -39.25 25.69 -26.29
C ALA A 12 -38.30 24.53 -26.61
N GLU A 13 -37.13 24.86 -27.14
CA GLU A 13 -35.99 23.98 -27.28
C GLU A 13 -35.71 23.36 -25.90
N ASN A 14 -36.07 22.09 -25.74
CA ASN A 14 -35.83 21.30 -24.55
C ASN A 14 -34.32 21.14 -24.38
N ARG A 15 -33.68 22.10 -23.73
CA ARG A 15 -32.27 22.02 -23.32
C ARG A 15 -32.20 21.11 -22.10
N ASP A 16 -32.21 19.81 -22.36
CA ASP A 16 -31.78 18.83 -21.37
C ASP A 16 -30.42 19.28 -20.83
N PRO A 17 -30.26 19.50 -19.51
CA PRO A 17 -28.95 19.80 -18.97
C PRO A 17 -28.10 18.57 -19.23
N VAL A 18 -27.05 18.75 -20.04
CA VAL A 18 -26.01 17.74 -20.28
C VAL A 18 -25.59 17.22 -18.91
N ARG A 19 -26.11 16.05 -18.54
CA ARG A 19 -25.74 15.32 -17.34
C ARG A 19 -24.26 15.05 -17.53
N LYS A 20 -23.40 15.83 -16.85
CA LYS A 20 -21.98 15.52 -16.71
C LYS A 20 -21.95 14.09 -16.20
N GLN A 21 -21.68 13.15 -17.10
CA GLN A 21 -21.40 11.79 -16.75
C GLN A 21 -20.11 11.87 -15.94
N SER A 22 -20.25 11.91 -14.60
CA SER A 22 -19.15 11.68 -13.69
C SER A 22 -18.67 10.26 -13.98
N THR A 23 -17.63 10.16 -14.80
CA THR A 23 -16.95 8.90 -15.04
C THR A 23 -16.49 8.41 -13.67
N PRO A 24 -16.86 7.18 -13.25
CA PRO A 24 -16.39 6.68 -11.96
C PRO A 24 -14.86 6.74 -11.97
N PRO A 25 -14.23 7.15 -10.85
CA PRO A 25 -12.78 7.13 -10.73
C PRO A 25 -12.28 5.74 -11.15
N SER A 26 -11.23 5.68 -11.96
CA SER A 26 -10.64 4.42 -12.44
C SER A 26 -10.10 3.63 -11.25
N TYR A 27 -10.98 2.88 -10.60
CA TYR A 27 -10.74 2.04 -9.45
C TYR A 27 -10.24 0.69 -9.98
N PHE A 28 -9.09 0.24 -9.50
CA PHE A 28 -8.62 -1.10 -9.81
C PHE A 28 -9.37 -2.08 -8.92
N GLU A 29 -10.63 -2.36 -9.24
CA GLU A 29 -11.49 -3.26 -8.49
C GLU A 29 -10.79 -4.60 -8.20
N THR A 30 -10.01 -5.10 -9.16
CA THR A 30 -9.18 -6.31 -9.00
C THR A 30 -8.10 -6.18 -7.93
N VAL A 31 -7.48 -5.00 -7.77
CA VAL A 31 -6.48 -4.77 -6.71
C VAL A 31 -7.13 -4.81 -5.33
N ASP A 32 -8.34 -4.30 -5.20
CA ASP A 32 -9.06 -4.34 -3.92
C ASP A 32 -9.56 -5.74 -3.57
N VAL A 33 -9.94 -6.54 -4.58
CA VAL A 33 -10.20 -7.97 -4.40
C VAL A 33 -8.93 -8.70 -3.91
N LEU A 34 -7.78 -8.43 -4.51
CA LEU A 34 -6.50 -9.01 -4.07
C LEU A 34 -6.13 -8.58 -2.64
N ARG A 35 -6.34 -7.31 -2.29
CA ARG A 35 -6.16 -6.81 -0.92
C ARG A 35 -7.12 -7.49 0.06
N GLY A 36 -8.38 -7.70 -0.32
CA GLY A 36 -9.35 -8.42 0.49
C GLY A 36 -8.94 -9.87 0.73
N PHE A 37 -8.48 -10.56 -0.31
CA PHE A 37 -7.95 -11.92 -0.19
C PHE A 37 -6.69 -11.98 0.70
N ALA A 38 -5.77 -11.03 0.55
CA ALA A 38 -4.59 -10.92 1.39
C ALA A 38 -4.96 -10.68 2.87
N ALA A 39 -5.87 -9.74 3.14
CA ALA A 39 -6.38 -9.46 4.49
C ALA A 39 -7.00 -10.70 5.12
N LEU A 40 -7.89 -11.38 4.38
CA LEU A 40 -8.54 -12.59 4.86
C LEU A 40 -7.52 -13.69 5.16
N SER A 41 -6.54 -13.87 4.27
CA SER A 41 -5.47 -14.86 4.46
C SER A 41 -4.69 -14.60 5.75
N VAL A 42 -4.32 -13.35 6.00
CA VAL A 42 -3.59 -12.94 7.22
C VAL A 42 -4.45 -13.14 8.48
N VAL A 43 -5.73 -12.76 8.45
CA VAL A 43 -6.63 -12.93 9.59
C VAL A 43 -6.81 -14.40 9.94
N VAL A 44 -7.10 -15.25 8.95
CA VAL A 44 -7.27 -16.69 9.19
C VAL A 44 -5.98 -17.31 9.70
N TYR A 45 -4.82 -16.92 9.15
CA TYR A 45 -3.51 -17.34 9.66
C TYR A 45 -3.32 -17.00 11.14
N HIS A 46 -3.59 -15.74 11.53
CA HIS A 46 -3.47 -15.34 12.93
C HIS A 46 -4.45 -16.09 13.84
N VAL A 47 -5.68 -16.38 13.38
CA VAL A 47 -6.62 -17.21 14.16
C VAL A 47 -6.09 -18.64 14.34
N ILE A 48 -5.51 -19.23 13.29
CA ILE A 48 -4.92 -20.58 13.38
C ILE A 48 -3.78 -20.60 14.40
N GLU A 49 -2.86 -19.63 14.35
CA GLU A 49 -1.69 -19.56 15.23
C GLU A 49 -2.07 -19.16 16.68
N LEU A 50 -2.94 -18.15 16.86
CA LEU A 50 -3.33 -17.67 18.19
C LEU A 50 -4.11 -18.70 19.01
N PHE A 51 -4.91 -19.54 18.35
CA PHE A 51 -5.73 -20.56 19.01
C PHE A 51 -5.16 -21.98 18.90
N ASP A 52 -3.96 -22.15 18.32
CA ASP A 52 -3.36 -23.46 18.02
C ASP A 52 -4.39 -24.39 17.36
N TRP A 53 -5.05 -23.91 16.29
CA TRP A 53 -6.21 -24.57 15.68
C TRP A 53 -5.82 -25.82 14.87
N LYS A 54 -5.55 -26.91 15.58
CA LYS A 54 -5.06 -28.18 15.01
C LYS A 54 -6.03 -28.83 14.03
N SER A 55 -7.34 -28.67 14.25
CA SER A 55 -8.37 -29.24 13.39
C SER A 55 -8.55 -28.50 12.05
N PHE A 56 -7.92 -27.34 11.86
CA PHE A 56 -7.94 -26.66 10.57
C PHE A 56 -7.25 -27.53 9.50
N PRO A 57 -7.75 -27.60 8.25
CA PRO A 57 -7.17 -28.47 7.23
C PRO A 57 -5.66 -28.26 7.02
N SER A 58 -4.91 -29.37 6.95
CA SER A 58 -3.46 -29.40 6.67
C SER A 58 -3.13 -29.87 5.25
N ALA A 59 -4.15 -30.09 4.42
CA ALA A 59 -4.02 -30.51 3.03
C ALA A 59 -5.12 -29.90 2.16
N GLY A 60 -4.92 -29.96 0.84
CA GLY A 60 -5.85 -29.41 -0.14
C GLY A 60 -5.82 -27.87 -0.23
N PRO A 61 -6.80 -27.25 -0.90
CA PRO A 61 -6.78 -25.81 -1.18
C PRO A 61 -6.75 -24.91 0.07
N LEU A 62 -7.34 -25.38 1.18
CA LEU A 62 -7.37 -24.64 2.44
C LEU A 62 -6.00 -24.57 3.14
N LEU A 63 -5.03 -25.40 2.74
CA LEU A 63 -3.65 -25.32 3.22
C LEU A 63 -3.05 -23.92 3.02
N TRP A 64 -3.49 -23.18 1.99
CA TRP A 64 -3.08 -21.79 1.75
C TRP A 64 -3.18 -20.91 3.00
N PHE A 65 -4.25 -21.07 3.79
CA PHE A 65 -4.48 -20.24 4.98
C PHE A 65 -3.49 -20.53 6.11
N ARG A 66 -2.82 -21.68 6.11
CA ARG A 66 -1.68 -21.95 7.03
C ARG A 66 -0.40 -21.21 6.60
N ALA A 67 -0.31 -20.80 5.35
CA ALA A 67 0.71 -19.89 4.83
C ALA A 67 0.18 -18.46 4.65
N GLY A 68 -0.92 -18.10 5.32
CA GLY A 68 -1.59 -16.82 5.12
C GLY A 68 -0.77 -15.59 5.53
N TRP A 69 0.34 -15.78 6.25
CA TRP A 69 1.36 -14.73 6.46
C TRP A 69 1.92 -14.17 5.16
N MET A 70 1.97 -14.96 4.08
CA MET A 70 2.36 -14.51 2.74
C MET A 70 1.41 -13.42 2.17
N GLY A 71 0.23 -13.25 2.76
CA GLY A 71 -0.65 -12.14 2.43
C GLY A 71 0.00 -10.77 2.72
N VAL A 72 0.93 -10.68 3.67
CA VAL A 72 1.69 -9.45 3.93
C VAL A 72 2.65 -9.14 2.78
N ASP A 73 3.34 -10.15 2.24
CA ASP A 73 4.21 -9.99 1.07
C ASP A 73 3.40 -9.49 -0.14
N LEU A 74 2.20 -10.04 -0.33
CA LEU A 74 1.26 -9.57 -1.36
C LEU A 74 0.83 -8.11 -1.11
N PHE A 75 0.61 -7.69 0.14
CA PHE A 75 0.37 -6.29 0.47
C PHE A 75 1.55 -5.40 0.08
N PHE A 76 2.80 -5.82 0.29
CA PHE A 76 3.96 -5.03 -0.09
C PHE A 76 4.13 -4.91 -1.61
N VAL A 77 3.86 -5.97 -2.37
CA VAL A 77 3.81 -5.90 -3.85
C VAL A 77 2.69 -4.95 -4.31
N ILE A 78 1.49 -5.07 -3.75
CA ILE A 78 0.36 -4.20 -4.10
C ILE A 78 0.65 -2.74 -3.70
N SER A 79 1.29 -2.52 -2.56
CA SER A 79 1.74 -1.20 -2.13
C SER A 79 2.76 -0.63 -3.10
N GLY A 80 3.77 -1.39 -3.51
CA GLY A 80 4.70 -0.99 -4.59
C GLY A 80 3.98 -0.55 -5.86
N PHE A 81 2.97 -1.31 -6.28
CA PHE A 81 2.15 -1.00 -7.44
C PHE A 81 1.38 0.32 -7.29
N VAL A 82 0.59 0.47 -6.23
CA VAL A 82 -0.27 1.65 -6.01
C VAL A 82 0.53 2.91 -5.70
N ILE A 83 1.59 2.77 -4.90
CA ILE A 83 2.51 3.87 -4.55
C ILE A 83 3.25 4.32 -5.81
N GLY A 84 3.78 3.38 -6.60
CA GLY A 84 4.42 3.64 -7.88
C GLY A 84 3.52 4.39 -8.85
N LEU A 85 2.31 3.89 -9.11
CA LEU A 85 1.35 4.54 -10.00
C LEU A 85 1.06 5.98 -9.58
N SER A 86 0.83 6.20 -8.28
CA SER A 86 0.54 7.54 -7.76
C SER A 86 1.73 8.48 -7.85
N ALA A 87 2.94 8.03 -7.50
CA ALA A 87 4.14 8.85 -7.59
C ALA A 87 4.42 9.25 -9.04
N PHE A 88 4.36 8.28 -9.95
CA PHE A 88 4.54 8.51 -11.39
C PHE A 88 3.45 9.43 -11.97
N ALA A 89 2.22 9.37 -11.47
CA ALA A 89 1.15 10.26 -11.93
C ALA A 89 1.40 11.71 -11.50
N GLU A 90 1.88 11.93 -10.28
CA GLU A 90 2.21 13.27 -9.82
C GLU A 90 3.47 13.83 -10.47
N ILE A 91 4.47 12.98 -10.76
CA ILE A 91 5.64 13.37 -11.54
C ILE A 91 5.21 13.82 -12.95
N ASP A 92 4.31 13.09 -13.60
CA ASP A 92 3.82 13.46 -14.93
C ASP A 92 3.01 14.77 -14.91
N LYS A 93 2.29 15.06 -13.82
CA LYS A 93 1.47 16.28 -13.67
C LYS A 93 2.27 17.52 -13.24
N ARG A 94 3.21 17.37 -12.30
CA ARG A 94 3.87 18.48 -11.59
C ARG A 94 5.36 18.58 -11.90
N GLY A 95 5.94 17.56 -12.52
CA GLY A 95 7.36 17.41 -12.75
C GLY A 95 8.08 16.66 -11.62
N ALA A 96 9.27 16.16 -11.95
CA ALA A 96 10.10 15.31 -11.10
C ALA A 96 10.51 15.93 -9.75
N TRP A 97 10.51 17.26 -9.64
CA TRP A 97 10.97 17.98 -8.45
C TRP A 97 9.82 18.55 -7.60
N ASN A 98 8.61 18.66 -8.14
CA ASN A 98 7.47 19.29 -7.45
C ASN A 98 6.37 18.29 -7.04
N PHE A 99 6.56 16.99 -7.29
CA PHE A 99 5.54 15.97 -6.99
C PHE A 99 5.44 15.64 -5.48
N GLN A 100 6.54 15.79 -4.73
CA GLN A 100 6.73 15.27 -3.38
C GLN A 100 5.64 15.73 -2.40
N GLY A 101 5.38 17.04 -2.33
CA GLY A 101 4.40 17.60 -1.37
C GLY A 101 2.98 17.12 -1.62
N ALA A 102 2.54 17.08 -2.87
CA ALA A 102 1.21 16.58 -3.23
C ALA A 102 1.11 15.06 -3.01
N PHE A 103 2.16 14.31 -3.36
CA PHE A 103 2.23 12.88 -3.16
C PHE A 103 2.16 12.51 -1.67
N PHE A 104 2.99 13.12 -0.82
CA PHE A 104 3.10 12.76 0.59
C PHE A 104 1.89 13.19 1.41
N SER A 105 1.40 14.41 1.21
CA SER A 105 0.27 14.96 1.98
C SER A 105 -1.00 14.11 1.88
N ARG A 106 -1.35 13.63 0.68
CA ARG A 106 -2.51 12.73 0.49
C ARG A 106 -2.36 11.38 1.18
N ARG A 107 -1.13 10.91 1.40
CA ARG A 107 -0.85 9.62 2.06
C ARG A 107 -0.90 9.77 3.56
N VAL A 108 -0.31 10.84 4.09
CA VAL A 108 -0.42 11.21 5.50
C VAL A 108 -1.89 11.38 5.89
N ALA A 109 -2.68 12.13 5.11
CA ALA A 109 -4.10 12.35 5.38
C ALA A 109 -4.95 11.06 5.36
N ARG A 110 -4.49 10.00 4.67
CA ARG A 110 -5.19 8.71 4.60
C ARG A 110 -4.76 7.77 5.74
N ILE A 111 -3.47 7.69 6.03
CA ILE A 111 -2.90 6.65 6.90
C ILE A 111 -2.90 7.10 8.36
N VAL A 112 -2.46 8.33 8.62
CA VAL A 112 -2.21 8.81 9.98
C VAL A 112 -3.47 8.84 10.85
N PRO A 113 -4.65 9.34 10.39
CA PRO A 113 -5.84 9.37 11.23
C PRO A 113 -6.29 7.97 11.67
N LEU A 114 -6.27 7.00 10.75
CA LEU A 114 -6.69 5.64 11.06
C LEU A 114 -5.67 4.94 11.98
N HIS A 115 -4.37 5.13 11.73
CA HIS A 115 -3.32 4.59 12.61
C HIS A 115 -3.41 5.12 14.03
N TYR A 116 -3.62 6.42 14.21
CA TYR A 116 -3.74 6.98 15.56
C TYR A 116 -5.03 6.56 16.25
N LEU A 117 -6.12 6.38 15.51
CA LEU A 117 -7.36 5.81 16.04
C LEU A 117 -7.14 4.36 16.50
N THR A 118 -6.52 3.51 15.69
CA THR A 118 -6.27 2.11 16.09
C THR A 118 -5.29 2.05 17.25
N MET A 119 -4.23 2.86 17.25
CA MET A 119 -3.30 2.98 18.37
C MET A 119 -4.03 3.37 19.66
N PHE A 120 -4.91 4.37 19.61
CA PHE A 120 -5.72 4.78 20.77
C PHE A 120 -6.61 3.64 21.26
N VAL A 121 -7.34 2.96 20.36
CA VAL A 121 -8.23 1.86 20.71
C VAL A 121 -7.45 0.71 21.38
N PHE A 122 -6.30 0.33 20.83
CA PHE A 122 -5.49 -0.75 21.40
C PHE A 122 -4.92 -0.36 22.76
N VAL A 123 -4.34 0.83 22.89
CA VAL A 123 -3.77 1.28 24.17
C VAL A 123 -4.84 1.42 25.25
N VAL A 124 -6.05 1.91 24.94
CA VAL A 124 -7.07 2.14 25.97
C VAL A 124 -7.86 0.88 26.32
N PHE A 125 -8.21 0.05 25.33
CA PHE A 125 -9.16 -1.04 25.53
C PHE A 125 -8.54 -2.44 25.50
N ILE A 126 -7.33 -2.61 24.97
CA ILE A 126 -6.71 -3.93 24.78
C ILE A 126 -5.46 -4.09 25.67
N SER A 127 -4.59 -3.09 25.69
CA SER A 127 -3.31 -3.10 26.41
C SER A 127 -3.09 -1.82 27.25
N PRO A 128 -3.96 -1.54 28.25
CA PRO A 128 -3.87 -0.35 29.09
C PRO A 128 -2.57 -0.26 29.92
N GLU A 129 -1.89 -1.39 30.16
CA GLU A 129 -0.59 -1.44 30.82
C GLU A 129 0.50 -0.62 30.12
N LEU A 130 0.38 -0.40 28.80
CA LEU A 130 1.30 0.42 28.01
C LEU A 130 1.24 1.92 28.38
N LEU A 131 0.15 2.38 29.02
CA LEU A 131 0.06 3.73 29.56
C LEU A 131 1.00 3.93 30.76
N PHE A 132 1.36 2.85 31.45
CA PHE A 132 2.17 2.89 32.67
C PHE A 132 3.59 2.37 32.46
N THR A 133 3.84 1.64 31.35
CA THR A 133 5.14 1.02 31.06
C THR A 133 5.67 1.48 29.70
N ASN A 134 6.85 2.12 29.68
CA ASN A 134 7.52 2.56 28.45
C ASN A 134 6.64 3.39 27.49
N PHE A 135 5.66 4.13 28.04
CA PHE A 135 4.66 4.87 27.26
C PHE A 135 5.30 5.78 26.21
N TRP A 136 6.23 6.64 26.62
CA TRP A 136 6.86 7.61 25.70
C TRP A 136 7.64 6.95 24.56
N THR A 137 8.30 5.83 24.83
CA THR A 137 9.04 5.07 23.81
C THR A 137 8.08 4.40 22.83
N ASN A 138 7.01 3.77 23.32
CA ASN A 138 5.98 3.17 22.47
C ASN A 138 5.24 4.23 21.65
N PHE A 139 4.77 5.29 22.31
CA PHE A 139 4.07 6.39 21.67
C PHE A 139 4.93 7.07 20.61
N GLY A 140 6.16 7.48 20.96
CA GLY A 140 7.06 8.16 20.03
C GLY A 140 7.44 7.30 18.83
N SER A 141 7.73 6.01 19.04
CA SER A 141 8.07 5.10 17.94
C SER A 141 6.92 4.83 16.98
N HIS A 142 5.68 4.70 17.49
CA HIS A 142 4.48 4.52 16.68
C HIS A 142 4.00 5.83 16.03
N LEU A 143 4.28 6.98 16.64
CA LEU A 143 4.04 8.30 16.06
C LEU A 143 4.92 8.53 14.82
N LEU A 144 6.18 8.10 14.90
CA LEU A 144 7.19 8.27 13.86
C LEU A 144 7.29 7.09 12.88
N PHE A 145 6.49 6.03 13.06
CA PHE A 145 6.53 4.82 12.23
C PHE A 145 7.91 4.13 12.18
N VAL A 146 8.57 4.06 13.34
CA VAL A 146 9.89 3.41 13.52
C VAL A 146 9.86 2.26 14.53
N HIS A 147 8.67 1.92 15.04
CA HIS A 147 8.49 0.81 16.00
C HIS A 147 8.88 -0.56 15.43
N ASN A 148 8.86 -0.74 14.11
CA ASN A 148 9.30 -1.97 13.44
C ASN A 148 10.82 -2.21 13.52
N LEU A 149 11.63 -1.21 13.90
CA LEU A 149 13.09 -1.32 13.92
C LEU A 149 13.64 -1.97 15.20
N ASN A 150 12.81 -2.13 16.23
CA ASN A 150 13.23 -2.66 17.52
C ASN A 150 12.35 -3.83 17.93
N VAL A 151 12.96 -4.95 18.32
CA VAL A 151 12.27 -6.19 18.73
C VAL A 151 11.24 -5.95 19.85
N ASN A 152 11.54 -5.05 20.79
CA ASN A 152 10.66 -4.78 21.94
C ASN A 152 9.50 -3.82 21.61
N LEU A 153 9.60 -3.08 20.50
CA LEU A 153 8.56 -2.14 20.04
C LEU A 153 7.76 -2.73 18.88
N HIS A 154 8.31 -3.74 18.20
CA HIS A 154 7.71 -4.43 17.09
C HIS A 154 6.46 -5.18 17.57
N GLY A 155 5.29 -4.67 17.21
CA GLY A 155 4.02 -5.26 17.60
C GLY A 155 3.56 -4.92 19.03
N ALA A 156 4.25 -4.01 19.73
CA ALA A 156 4.00 -3.72 21.14
C ALA A 156 2.57 -3.19 21.41
N ILE A 157 2.04 -2.34 20.53
CA ILE A 157 0.64 -1.87 20.63
C ILE A 157 -0.30 -2.79 19.86
N ASN A 158 0.08 -3.15 18.64
CA ASN A 158 -0.68 -4.05 17.77
C ASN A 158 0.30 -4.90 16.96
N GLY A 159 0.21 -6.23 17.13
CA GLY A 159 1.09 -7.20 16.48
C GLY A 159 1.15 -7.09 14.95
N SER A 160 0.11 -6.55 14.31
CA SER A 160 0.04 -6.38 12.85
C SER A 160 0.55 -5.02 12.33
N ASN A 161 0.77 -4.03 13.19
CA ASN A 161 1.08 -2.64 12.78
C ASN A 161 2.51 -2.45 12.24
N TRP A 162 3.38 -3.45 12.31
CA TRP A 162 4.76 -3.32 11.80
C TRP A 162 4.80 -3.09 10.28
N SER A 163 3.90 -3.74 9.53
CA SER A 163 3.84 -3.63 8.07
C SER A 163 3.44 -2.22 7.63
N LEU A 164 2.60 -1.55 8.42
CA LEU A 164 2.22 -0.16 8.21
C LEU A 164 3.39 0.81 8.38
N ALA A 165 4.29 0.57 9.34
CA ALA A 165 5.52 1.35 9.47
C ALA A 165 6.42 1.17 8.24
N THR A 166 6.59 -0.07 7.78
CA THR A 166 7.32 -0.35 6.53
C THR A 166 6.65 0.35 5.34
N GLU A 167 5.32 0.40 5.26
CA GLU A 167 4.62 1.15 4.20
C GLU A 167 4.92 2.66 4.25
N MET A 168 4.92 3.27 5.45
CA MET A 168 5.34 4.66 5.64
C MET A 168 6.78 4.91 5.19
N GLN A 169 7.68 3.96 5.46
CA GLN A 169 9.06 3.99 4.99
C GLN A 169 9.15 3.90 3.46
N PHE A 170 8.30 3.11 2.80
CA PHE A 170 8.20 3.09 1.33
C PHE A 170 7.75 4.44 0.75
N TYR A 171 6.80 5.13 1.39
CA TYR A 171 6.40 6.47 0.94
C TYR A 171 7.58 7.45 1.00
N VAL A 172 8.33 7.45 2.11
CA VAL A 172 9.52 8.29 2.27
C VAL A 172 10.59 7.93 1.25
N LEU A 173 10.85 6.64 1.05
CA LEU A 173 11.78 6.14 0.03
C LEU A 173 11.41 6.68 -1.37
N MET A 174 10.12 6.65 -1.72
CA MET A 174 9.62 7.12 -3.01
C MET A 174 9.73 8.64 -3.21
N LEU A 175 9.80 9.45 -2.14
CA LEU A 175 10.13 10.87 -2.28
C LEU A 175 11.49 11.08 -2.93
N LEU A 176 12.41 10.15 -2.68
CA LEU A 176 13.75 10.15 -3.26
C LEU A 176 13.72 9.42 -4.60
N VAL A 177 13.38 8.14 -4.64
CA VAL A 177 13.71 7.30 -5.80
C VAL A 177 12.76 7.43 -6.99
N ALA A 178 11.54 7.93 -6.80
CA ALA A 178 10.50 7.89 -7.83
C ALA A 178 10.87 8.59 -9.15
N PRO A 179 11.55 9.76 -9.18
CA PRO A 179 12.02 10.38 -10.41
C PRO A 179 12.92 9.46 -11.24
N TRP A 180 13.93 8.84 -10.62
CA TRP A 180 14.86 7.96 -11.33
C TRP A 180 14.21 6.66 -11.80
N ILE A 181 13.23 6.14 -11.06
CA ILE A 181 12.44 4.99 -11.52
C ILE A 181 11.52 5.39 -12.67
N ARG A 182 10.99 6.62 -12.69
CA ARG A 182 10.04 7.08 -13.72
C ARG A 182 10.74 7.48 -15.02
N THR A 183 11.81 8.26 -14.96
CA THR A 183 12.47 8.88 -16.11
C THR A 183 13.90 8.38 -16.35
N GLY A 184 14.51 7.71 -15.38
CA GLY A 184 15.91 7.28 -15.42
C GLY A 184 16.12 5.76 -15.57
N ARG A 185 17.24 5.29 -15.00
CA ARG A 185 17.70 3.89 -15.04
C ARG A 185 16.95 3.02 -14.01
N TRP A 186 15.66 2.80 -14.25
CA TRP A 186 14.79 1.98 -13.39
C TRP A 186 15.35 0.59 -13.08
N TRP A 187 16.04 -0.04 -14.04
CA TRP A 187 16.66 -1.36 -13.85
C TRP A 187 17.82 -1.33 -12.85
N ALA A 188 18.57 -0.23 -12.76
CA ALA A 188 19.65 -0.09 -11.80
C ALA A 188 19.08 0.03 -10.38
N ILE A 189 18.02 0.82 -10.20
CA ILE A 189 17.30 0.92 -8.93
C ILE A 189 16.70 -0.44 -8.55
N ALA A 190 16.11 -1.16 -9.50
CA ALA A 190 15.58 -2.50 -9.25
C ALA A 190 16.67 -3.50 -8.83
N ALA A 191 17.81 -3.50 -9.50
CA ALA A 191 18.95 -4.33 -9.13
C ALA A 191 19.48 -3.99 -7.73
N VAL A 192 19.58 -2.70 -7.40
CA VAL A 192 19.98 -2.23 -6.05
C VAL A 192 18.97 -2.68 -5.00
N PHE A 193 17.67 -2.56 -5.27
CA PHE A 193 16.62 -2.95 -4.32
C PHE A 193 16.63 -4.45 -4.05
N ILE A 194 16.69 -5.27 -5.11
CA ILE A 194 16.77 -6.72 -4.99
C ILE A 194 18.06 -7.14 -4.27
N GLY A 195 19.21 -6.59 -4.71
CA GLY A 195 20.51 -6.88 -4.09
C GLY A 195 20.55 -6.50 -2.61
N THR A 196 19.98 -5.36 -2.25
CA THR A 196 19.90 -4.90 -0.85
C THR A 196 19.01 -5.82 -0.03
N ALA A 197 17.83 -6.20 -0.52
CA ALA A 197 16.93 -7.11 0.19
C ALA A 197 17.57 -8.47 0.46
N TRP A 198 18.25 -9.02 -0.54
CA TRP A 198 18.87 -10.33 -0.43
C TRP A 198 20.11 -10.28 0.47
N ALA A 199 20.97 -9.28 0.30
CA ALA A 199 22.12 -9.08 1.18
C ALA A 199 21.70 -8.84 2.63
N TRP A 200 20.62 -8.09 2.85
CA TRP A 200 20.07 -7.84 4.18
C TRP A 200 19.56 -9.11 4.83
N ARG A 201 18.67 -9.86 4.16
CA ARG A 201 18.14 -11.14 4.66
C ARG A 201 19.27 -12.14 4.92
N TYR A 202 20.24 -12.23 4.02
CA TYR A 202 21.42 -13.08 4.20
C TYR A 202 22.23 -12.65 5.44
N GLY A 203 22.52 -11.36 5.60
CA GLY A 203 23.16 -10.83 6.79
C GLY A 203 22.39 -11.14 8.07
N VAL A 204 21.06 -11.00 8.05
CA VAL A 204 20.19 -11.36 9.19
C VAL A 204 20.36 -12.82 9.56
N THR A 205 20.40 -13.75 8.58
CA THR A 205 20.62 -15.17 8.86
C THR A 205 21.98 -15.49 9.45
N LEU A 206 23.00 -14.66 9.19
CA LEU A 206 24.35 -14.85 9.71
C LEU A 206 24.57 -14.22 11.09
N PHE A 207 23.97 -13.04 11.33
CA PHE A 207 24.29 -12.20 12.48
C PHE A 207 23.19 -12.11 13.54
N VAL A 208 21.94 -12.44 13.21
CA VAL A 208 20.82 -12.38 14.18
C VAL A 208 20.52 -13.78 14.68
N GLN A 209 20.73 -13.97 15.98
CA GLN A 209 20.47 -15.26 16.62
C GLN A 209 19.03 -15.36 17.09
N GLN A 210 18.52 -16.59 17.12
CA GLN A 210 17.23 -16.88 17.75
C GLN A 210 17.35 -16.65 19.27
N SER A 211 16.28 -16.13 19.86
CA SER A 211 16.21 -15.92 21.30
C SER A 211 15.72 -17.20 21.97
N SER A 212 16.28 -17.54 23.14
CA SER A 212 15.77 -18.65 23.95
C SER A 212 14.34 -18.42 24.44
N GLN A 213 13.93 -17.17 24.63
CA GLN A 213 12.60 -16.80 25.09
C GLN A 213 11.63 -16.47 23.95
N LEU A 214 12.13 -15.80 22.90
CA LEU A 214 11.30 -15.29 21.80
C LEU A 214 11.40 -16.13 20.51
N GLY A 215 12.17 -17.22 20.53
CA GLY A 215 12.38 -18.10 19.39
C GLY A 215 12.90 -17.34 18.15
N PRO A 216 12.29 -17.54 16.96
CA PRO A 216 12.71 -16.89 15.72
C PRO A 216 12.28 -15.42 15.59
N PHE A 217 11.54 -14.87 16.55
CA PHE A 217 10.97 -13.53 16.43
C PHE A 217 12.01 -12.42 16.19
N PRO A 218 13.20 -12.38 16.83
CA PRO A 218 14.22 -11.38 16.51
C PRO A 218 14.70 -11.45 15.05
N VAL A 219 14.83 -12.66 14.51
CA VAL A 219 15.21 -12.90 13.10
C VAL A 219 14.10 -12.38 12.19
N PHE A 220 12.83 -12.65 12.52
CA PHE A 220 11.69 -12.12 11.79
C PHE A 220 11.69 -10.59 11.79
N VAL A 221 11.76 -9.94 12.96
CA VAL A 221 11.77 -8.47 13.08
C VAL A 221 12.91 -7.85 12.27
N ALA A 222 14.10 -8.44 12.31
CA ALA A 222 15.24 -7.94 11.55
C ALA A 222 15.06 -8.16 10.05
N ALA A 223 14.54 -9.30 9.61
CA ALA A 223 14.33 -9.63 8.21
C ALA A 223 13.23 -8.80 7.55
N THR A 224 12.20 -8.37 8.31
CA THR A 224 11.04 -7.61 7.80
C THR A 224 11.17 -6.09 7.86
N GLN A 225 12.36 -5.58 8.20
CA GLN A 225 12.66 -4.16 8.09
C GLN A 225 12.71 -3.72 6.62
N LEU A 226 12.63 -2.40 6.38
CA LEU A 226 12.64 -1.79 5.05
C LEU A 226 13.64 -2.45 4.06
N PRO A 227 14.94 -2.64 4.39
CA PRO A 227 15.88 -3.18 3.43
C PRO A 227 15.49 -4.57 2.96
N GLY A 228 15.00 -5.41 3.88
CA GLY A 228 14.59 -6.78 3.60
C GLY A 228 13.28 -6.89 2.81
N MET A 229 12.52 -5.81 2.60
CA MET A 229 11.23 -5.83 1.90
C MET A 229 11.30 -5.12 0.53
N LEU A 230 12.49 -4.68 0.10
CA LEU A 230 12.68 -3.90 -1.12
C LEU A 230 12.41 -4.69 -2.41
N ASP A 231 12.62 -6.01 -2.41
CA ASP A 231 12.37 -6.90 -3.55
C ASP A 231 10.87 -7.04 -3.86
N GLU A 232 10.05 -7.21 -2.83
CA GLU A 232 8.58 -7.24 -2.95
C GLU A 232 8.04 -5.88 -3.38
N PHE A 233 8.52 -4.81 -2.74
CA PHE A 233 8.14 -3.46 -3.10
C PHE A 233 8.50 -3.13 -4.56
N VAL A 234 9.70 -3.52 -5.01
CA VAL A 234 10.12 -3.23 -6.38
C VAL A 234 9.39 -4.09 -7.41
N ALA A 235 9.00 -5.32 -7.09
CA ALA A 235 8.14 -6.10 -7.96
C ALA A 235 6.84 -5.33 -8.28
N GLY A 236 6.22 -4.73 -7.26
CA GLY A 236 5.09 -3.82 -7.41
C GLY A 236 5.39 -2.60 -8.28
N LEU A 237 6.51 -1.93 -8.03
CA LEU A 237 6.93 -0.75 -8.82
C LEU A 237 7.16 -1.08 -10.30
N LEU A 238 7.73 -2.24 -10.59
CA LEU A 238 7.95 -2.70 -11.96
C LEU A 238 6.63 -2.99 -12.67
N LEU A 239 5.64 -3.57 -11.97
CA LEU A 239 4.28 -3.72 -12.49
C LEU A 239 3.64 -2.36 -12.79
N ALA A 240 3.79 -1.38 -11.89
CA ALA A 240 3.26 -0.02 -12.11
C ALA A 240 3.90 0.63 -13.34
N ARG A 241 5.20 0.43 -13.54
CA ARG A 241 5.91 0.91 -14.72
C ARG A 241 5.46 0.17 -16.00
N LEU A 242 5.33 -1.16 -15.94
CA LEU A 242 4.91 -1.99 -17.06
C LEU A 242 3.53 -1.56 -17.57
N VAL A 243 2.54 -1.42 -16.68
CA VAL A 243 1.17 -1.01 -17.04
C VAL A 243 1.12 0.37 -17.69
N ARG A 244 2.07 1.25 -17.38
CA ARG A 244 2.18 2.59 -17.99
C ARG A 244 3.00 2.62 -19.28
N SER A 245 3.74 1.56 -19.59
CA SER A 245 4.53 1.44 -20.82
C SER A 245 3.66 1.13 -22.03
N GLU A 246 4.16 1.41 -23.24
CA GLU A 246 3.47 1.03 -24.48
C GLU A 246 3.26 -0.48 -24.60
N LEU A 247 4.20 -1.29 -24.07
CA LEU A 247 4.05 -2.73 -23.99
C LEU A 247 2.87 -3.12 -23.09
N GLY A 248 2.75 -2.53 -21.91
CA GLY A 248 1.63 -2.79 -21.00
C GLY A 248 0.29 -2.39 -21.60
N LYS A 249 0.22 -1.23 -22.29
CA LYS A 249 -0.99 -0.81 -23.01
C LYS A 249 -1.39 -1.80 -24.11
N LYS A 250 -0.42 -2.37 -24.82
CA LYS A 250 -0.64 -3.41 -25.84
C LYS A 250 -1.09 -4.75 -25.22
N LEU A 251 -0.41 -5.20 -24.16
CA LEU A 251 -0.71 -6.45 -23.45
C LEU A 251 -2.09 -6.44 -22.80
N LEU A 252 -2.52 -5.29 -22.29
CA LEU A 252 -3.85 -5.11 -21.67
C LEU A 252 -4.97 -4.89 -22.70
N GLY A 253 -4.67 -4.94 -24.00
CA GLY A 253 -5.66 -4.95 -25.07
C GLY A 253 -6.24 -3.58 -25.40
N GLY A 254 -6.08 -3.16 -26.65
CA GLY A 254 -6.67 -1.93 -27.19
C GLY A 254 -8.19 -1.87 -27.00
N GLY A 255 -8.67 -0.72 -26.53
CA GLY A 255 -10.02 -0.23 -26.82
C GLY A 255 -11.01 -0.14 -25.66
N TYR A 256 -11.05 -1.10 -24.72
CA TYR A 256 -12.17 -1.18 -23.77
C TYR A 256 -11.82 -1.00 -22.29
N LEU A 257 -10.69 -1.54 -21.82
CA LEU A 257 -10.28 -1.33 -20.42
C LEU A 257 -9.76 0.08 -20.14
N PHE A 258 -9.22 0.79 -21.15
CA PHE A 258 -8.64 2.13 -20.97
C PHE A 258 -9.61 3.30 -21.22
N LYS A 259 -10.82 3.09 -21.75
CA LYS A 259 -11.81 4.19 -21.84
C LYS A 259 -12.32 4.63 -20.46
N SER A 260 -12.22 3.77 -19.44
CA SER A 260 -12.38 4.16 -18.04
C SER A 260 -11.10 4.76 -17.42
N PHE A 261 -9.93 4.57 -18.03
CA PHE A 261 -8.65 5.20 -17.65
C PHE A 261 -8.52 6.64 -18.17
N SER A 262 -9.59 7.43 -18.08
CA SER A 262 -9.44 8.87 -18.18
C SER A 262 -8.79 9.36 -16.88
N TRP A 263 -7.48 9.60 -16.92
CA TRP A 263 -6.68 10.07 -15.80
C TRP A 263 -7.05 11.51 -15.41
N ARG A 264 -8.16 11.69 -14.70
CA ARG A 264 -8.52 12.94 -14.02
C ARG A 264 -8.83 12.65 -12.55
N TRP A 265 -7.78 12.57 -11.76
CA TRP A 265 -7.89 12.74 -10.31
C TRP A 265 -7.82 14.24 -10.02
N GLN A 266 -8.98 14.83 -9.71
CA GLN A 266 -9.14 16.13 -9.05
C GLN A 266 -8.65 16.03 -7.60
#